data_AF-A0A8S0PVY0-F1
#
_entry.id   AF-A0A8S0PVY0-F1
#
_cell.length_a   1.000
_cell.length_b   1.000
_cell.length_c   1.000
_cell.angle_alpha   90.00
_cell.angle_beta   90.00
_cell.angle_gamma   90.00
#
_symmetry.space_group_name_H-M   'P 1'
#
loop_
_entity.id
_entity.type
_entity.pdbx_description
1 polymer ?
#
loop_
_entity_poly.entity_id
_entity_poly.type
_entity_poly.pdbx_seq_one_letter_code
_entity_poly.pdbx_strand_id
1 'polypeptide(L)'
;MTRRKIKLKYIENNTDRKSSFKKRKNGILKKVQELSILCGVDACAMIYSPYEAEPFVWPSPLETQQIISRFQALPEAEKTRKMFDQVSSIDQRIRKSRVRIQKLQRDNRIKDTEILMHQCMAGFTSLQNVSLSHLIEMGCLADQKMRDIAIRMKELQTNGMVHLQIEGNSLLNFSIGEP
;
A
#
# COMPACT_ATOMS: atom_id res chain seq x y z
N MET A 1 25.61 15.76 4.08
CA MET A 1 24.56 15.47 5.08
C MET A 1 23.52 14.52 4.47
N THR A 2 23.26 13.39 5.10
CA THR A 2 22.27 12.40 4.65
C THR A 2 20.87 13.00 4.72
N ARG A 3 20.13 12.95 3.60
CA ARG A 3 18.77 13.49 3.50
C ARG A 3 17.83 12.66 4.37
N ARG A 4 17.30 13.25 5.45
CA ARG A 4 16.29 12.58 6.29
C ARG A 4 14.98 12.39 5.51
N LYS A 5 14.34 11.23 5.67
CA LYS A 5 13.01 10.97 5.14
C LYS A 5 12.00 11.91 5.80
N ILE A 6 11.23 12.62 5.00
CA ILE A 6 10.23 13.58 5.47
C ILE A 6 8.81 13.02 5.30
N LYS A 7 7.89 13.41 6.18
CA LYS A 7 6.46 13.13 6.02
C LYS A 7 5.88 14.09 4.97
N LEU A 8 5.12 13.57 4.01
CA LEU A 8 4.40 14.37 3.01
C LEU A 8 3.10 14.94 3.62
N LYS A 9 3.26 15.95 4.47
CA LYS A 9 2.18 16.75 5.07
C LYS A 9 2.47 18.24 4.91
N TYR A 10 1.47 19.08 5.21
CA TYR A 10 1.67 20.52 5.28
C TYR A 10 2.79 20.87 6.26
N ILE A 11 3.70 21.76 5.87
CA ILE A 11 4.80 22.23 6.71
C ILE A 11 4.28 23.42 7.50
N GLU A 12 4.09 23.27 8.80
CA GLU A 12 3.46 24.31 9.64
C GLU A 12 4.39 25.53 9.83
N ASN A 13 5.68 25.30 10.06
CA ASN A 13 6.68 26.37 10.19
C ASN A 13 6.83 27.13 8.86
N ASN A 14 6.58 28.45 8.90
CA ASN A 14 6.52 29.28 7.69
C ASN A 14 7.90 29.44 7.02
N THR A 15 8.97 29.59 7.79
CA THR A 15 10.34 29.73 7.28
C THR A 15 10.80 28.45 6.58
N ASP A 16 10.59 27.30 7.23
CA ASP A 16 10.90 26.00 6.64
C ASP A 16 10.05 25.73 5.40
N ARG A 17 8.76 26.09 5.43
CA ARG A 17 7.85 25.95 4.30
C ARG A 17 8.33 26.80 3.11
N LYS A 18 8.69 28.07 3.33
CA LYS A 18 9.21 28.98 2.28
C LYS A 18 10.53 28.48 1.70
N SER A 19 11.45 28.01 2.55
CA SER A 19 12.74 27.43 2.12
C SER A 19 12.53 26.14 1.31
N SER A 20 11.66 25.24 1.78
CA SER A 20 11.31 24.00 1.07
C SER A 20 10.61 24.29 -0.26
N PHE A 21 9.69 25.27 -0.28
CA PHE A 21 9.00 25.70 -1.50
C PHE A 21 10.01 26.13 -2.56
N LYS A 22 10.93 27.06 -2.25
CA LYS A 22 11.95 27.52 -3.20
C LYS A 22 12.79 26.37 -3.75
N LYS A 23 13.29 25.49 -2.88
CA LYS A 23 14.11 24.34 -3.28
C LYS A 23 13.34 23.35 -4.17
N ARG A 24 12.10 23.02 -3.80
CA ARG A 24 11.26 22.09 -4.57
C ARG A 24 10.77 22.69 -5.87
N LYS A 25 10.40 23.98 -5.89
CA LYS A 25 10.04 24.72 -7.12
C LYS A 25 11.16 24.57 -8.14
N ASN A 26 12.38 24.93 -7.77
CA ASN A 26 13.53 24.83 -8.67
C ASN A 26 13.81 23.38 -9.11
N GLY A 27 13.65 22.42 -8.21
CA GLY A 27 13.80 21.00 -8.55
C GLY A 27 12.76 20.50 -9.55
N ILE A 28 11.49 20.89 -9.40
CA ILE A 28 10.41 20.55 -10.34
C ILE A 28 10.70 21.19 -11.71
N LEU A 29 11.02 22.49 -11.74
CA LEU A 29 11.29 23.20 -12.99
C LEU A 29 12.45 22.58 -13.76
N LYS A 30 13.54 22.25 -13.06
CA LYS A 30 14.67 21.54 -13.68
C LYS A 30 14.22 20.21 -14.29
N LYS A 31 13.37 19.45 -13.61
CA LYS A 31 12.87 18.16 -14.10
C LYS A 31 11.94 18.30 -15.29
N VAL A 32 11.07 19.32 -15.30
CA VAL A 32 10.19 19.61 -16.44
C VAL A 32 11.01 20.02 -17.66
N GLN A 33 12.01 20.88 -17.48
CA GLN A 33 12.93 21.27 -18.55
C GLN A 33 13.75 20.10 -19.08
N GLU A 34 14.35 19.29 -18.20
CA GLU A 34 15.07 18.07 -18.58
C GLU A 34 14.17 17.12 -19.36
N LEU A 35 12.93 16.89 -18.91
CA LEU A 35 11.96 16.03 -19.59
C LEU A 35 11.62 16.56 -20.99
N SER A 36 11.37 17.86 -21.12
CA SER A 36 11.05 18.50 -22.40
C SER A 36 12.21 18.33 -23.39
N ILE A 37 13.44 18.60 -22.95
CA ILE A 37 14.63 18.53 -23.81
C ILE A 37 14.98 17.08 -24.17
N LEU A 38 15.02 16.17 -23.19
CA LEU A 38 15.49 14.80 -23.40
C LEU A 38 14.49 13.95 -24.19
N CYS A 39 13.20 14.21 -24.03
CA CYS A 39 12.16 13.44 -24.70
C CYS A 39 11.57 14.16 -25.91
N GLY A 40 11.94 15.41 -26.18
CA GLY A 40 11.37 16.21 -27.26
C GLY A 40 9.86 16.43 -27.09
N VAL A 41 9.39 16.59 -25.85
CA VAL A 41 7.96 16.75 -25.54
C VAL A 41 7.64 18.18 -25.12
N ASP A 42 6.50 18.68 -25.57
CA ASP A 42 5.95 19.95 -25.11
C ASP A 42 5.51 19.81 -23.65
N ALA A 43 6.15 20.57 -22.77
CA ALA A 43 5.82 20.59 -21.34
C ALA A 43 5.78 22.02 -20.82
N CYS A 44 4.89 22.27 -19.86
CA CYS A 44 4.79 23.55 -19.18
C CYS A 44 4.56 23.36 -17.68
N ALA A 45 4.91 24.37 -16.88
CA ALA A 45 4.65 24.39 -15.45
C ALA A 45 4.08 25.73 -15.03
N MET A 46 3.03 25.69 -14.20
CA MET A 46 2.41 26.86 -13.58
C MET A 46 2.31 26.62 -12.07
N ILE A 47 2.92 27.49 -11.27
CA ILE A 47 3.07 27.30 -9.82
C ILE A 47 2.60 28.56 -9.09
N TYR A 48 1.50 28.42 -8.35
CA TYR A 48 1.00 29.45 -7.44
C TYR A 48 1.67 29.33 -6.07
N SER A 49 1.85 30.46 -5.43
CA SER A 49 2.55 30.58 -4.15
C SER A 49 1.86 31.62 -3.28
N PRO A 50 1.76 31.43 -1.97
CA PRO A 50 1.35 32.50 -1.05
C PRO A 50 2.47 33.53 -0.83
N TYR A 51 3.66 33.33 -1.41
CA TYR A 51 4.85 34.17 -1.21
C TYR A 51 5.12 35.13 -2.36
N GLU A 52 4.46 34.95 -3.50
CA GLU A 52 4.61 35.71 -4.74
C GLU A 52 3.20 36.08 -5.21
N ALA A 53 2.98 37.32 -5.69
CA ALA A 53 1.64 37.76 -6.10
C ALA A 53 1.20 37.10 -7.41
N GLU A 54 2.14 36.90 -8.32
CA GLU A 54 1.92 36.27 -9.62
C GLU A 54 2.39 34.80 -9.61
N PRO A 55 1.72 33.93 -10.39
CA PRO A 55 2.19 32.56 -10.56
C PRO A 55 3.50 32.55 -11.33
N PHE A 56 4.37 31.62 -10.95
CA PHE A 56 5.52 31.29 -11.79
C PHE A 56 5.03 30.47 -12.99
N VAL A 57 5.44 30.86 -14.20
CA VAL A 57 5.09 30.21 -15.46
C VAL A 57 6.36 29.89 -16.25
N TRP A 58 6.43 28.67 -16.80
CA TRP A 58 7.51 28.22 -17.68
C TRP A 58 6.95 27.34 -18.81
N PRO A 59 7.43 27.47 -20.07
CA PRO A 59 8.61 28.24 -20.51
C PRO A 59 8.34 29.75 -20.61
N SER A 60 7.43 30.15 -21.49
CA SER A 60 6.87 31.50 -21.58
C SER A 60 5.36 31.45 -21.33
N PRO A 61 4.72 32.55 -20.90
CA PRO A 61 3.28 32.59 -20.74
C PRO A 61 2.51 32.21 -22.01
N LEU A 62 2.98 32.67 -23.18
CA LEU A 62 2.34 32.39 -24.47
C LEU A 62 2.44 30.91 -24.85
N GLU A 63 3.63 30.31 -24.77
CA GLU A 63 3.82 28.88 -25.06
C GLU A 63 3.03 28.01 -24.08
N THR A 64 3.04 28.37 -22.80
CA THR A 64 2.26 27.65 -21.78
C THR A 64 0.77 27.68 -22.12
N GLN A 65 0.25 28.84 -22.51
CA GLN A 65 -1.14 28.97 -22.95
C GLN A 65 -1.44 28.09 -24.17
N GLN A 66 -0.54 28.02 -25.15
CA GLN A 66 -0.70 27.16 -26.33
C GLN A 66 -0.70 25.67 -25.97
N ILE A 67 0.19 25.24 -25.06
CA ILE A 67 0.24 23.86 -24.56
C ILE A 67 -1.07 23.51 -23.83
N ILE A 68 -1.53 24.38 -22.93
CA ILE A 68 -2.78 24.19 -22.19
C ILE A 68 -3.97 24.16 -23.14
N SER A 69 -4.03 25.04 -24.14
CA SER A 69 -5.13 25.10 -25.11
C SER A 69 -5.21 23.81 -25.93
N ARG A 70 -4.06 23.29 -26.39
CA ARG A 70 -3.99 22.00 -27.08
C ARG A 70 -4.45 20.85 -26.18
N PHE A 71 -4.05 20.84 -24.91
CA PHE A 71 -4.53 19.84 -23.95
C PHE A 71 -6.05 19.93 -23.72
N GLN A 72 -6.60 21.14 -23.59
CA GLN A 72 -8.03 21.38 -23.40
C GLN A 72 -8.86 20.97 -24.63
N ALA A 73 -8.29 21.01 -25.83
CA ALA A 73 -8.96 20.56 -27.05
C ALA A 73 -9.08 19.03 -27.19
N LEU A 74 -8.37 18.25 -26.37
CA LEU A 74 -8.44 16.79 -26.42
C LEU A 74 -9.79 16.23 -25.90
N PRO A 75 -10.24 15.06 -26.38
CA PRO A 75 -11.40 14.37 -25.82
C PRO A 75 -11.24 14.06 -24.32
N GLU A 76 -12.34 14.09 -23.56
CA GLU A 76 -12.30 13.83 -22.10
C GLU A 76 -11.73 12.47 -21.71
N ALA A 77 -11.99 11.43 -22.51
CA ALA A 77 -11.40 10.10 -22.30
C ALA A 77 -9.86 10.12 -22.39
N GLU A 78 -9.28 10.98 -23.24
CA GLU A 78 -7.83 11.10 -23.36
C GLU A 78 -7.22 11.96 -22.26
N LYS A 79 -7.89 13.04 -21.86
CA LYS A 79 -7.50 13.89 -20.74
C LYS A 79 -7.42 13.07 -19.45
N THR A 80 -8.51 12.37 -19.11
CA THR A 80 -8.62 11.58 -17.87
C THR A 80 -7.63 10.42 -17.81
N ARG A 81 -7.36 9.74 -18.92
CA ARG A 81 -6.39 8.62 -18.96
C ARG A 81 -4.96 9.03 -18.61
N LYS A 82 -4.55 10.24 -19.00
CA LYS A 82 -3.16 10.73 -18.86
C LYS A 82 -2.98 11.70 -17.69
N MET A 83 -4.06 12.15 -17.06
CA MET A 83 -4.01 13.12 -15.97
C MET A 83 -3.74 12.43 -14.64
N PHE A 84 -2.69 12.87 -13.95
CA PHE A 84 -2.49 12.57 -12.54
C PHE A 84 -2.98 13.76 -11.72
N ASP A 85 -4.25 13.71 -11.31
CA ASP A 85 -4.85 14.79 -10.53
C ASP A 85 -4.65 14.57 -9.01
N GLN A 86 -4.72 15.67 -8.27
CA GLN A 86 -4.55 15.62 -6.82
C GLN A 86 -5.74 14.92 -6.13
N VAL A 87 -6.95 15.01 -6.67
CA VAL A 87 -8.18 14.43 -6.12
C VAL A 87 -8.11 12.89 -6.17
N SER A 88 -7.82 12.30 -7.33
CA SER A 88 -7.63 10.86 -7.53
C SER A 88 -6.48 10.32 -6.69
N SER A 89 -5.39 11.06 -6.54
CA SER A 89 -4.29 10.71 -5.64
C SER A 89 -4.75 10.67 -4.16
N ILE A 90 -5.51 11.68 -3.72
CA ILE A 90 -6.09 11.72 -2.38
C ILE A 90 -7.09 10.59 -2.18
N ASP A 91 -7.98 10.35 -3.15
CA ASP A 91 -8.96 9.26 -3.12
C ASP A 91 -8.29 7.90 -3.03
N GLN A 92 -7.22 7.67 -3.80
CA GLN A 92 -6.45 6.44 -3.72
C GLN A 92 -5.84 6.26 -2.32
N ARG A 93 -5.34 7.35 -1.70
CA ARG A 93 -4.83 7.32 -0.32
C ARG A 93 -5.93 7.05 0.70
N ILE A 94 -7.10 7.66 0.54
CA ILE A 94 -8.28 7.41 1.37
C ILE A 94 -8.69 5.94 1.27
N ARG A 95 -8.81 5.40 0.06
CA ARG A 95 -9.12 3.98 -0.20
C ARG A 95 -8.12 3.06 0.49
N LYS A 96 -6.81 3.30 0.33
CA LYS A 96 -5.74 2.53 1.00
C LYS A 96 -5.83 2.60 2.53
N SER A 97 -6.15 3.76 3.07
CA SER A 97 -6.36 3.93 4.52
C SER A 97 -7.61 3.21 5.00
N ARG A 98 -8.73 3.28 4.26
CA ARG A 98 -9.97 2.55 4.57
C ARG A 98 -9.75 1.03 4.60
N VAL A 99 -9.05 0.49 3.61
CA VAL A 99 -8.70 -0.96 3.57
C VAL A 99 -7.87 -1.35 4.79
N ARG A 100 -6.89 -0.53 5.19
CA ARG A 100 -6.09 -0.79 6.40
C ARG A 100 -6.92 -0.75 7.68
N ILE A 101 -7.83 0.22 7.80
CA ILE A 101 -8.75 0.31 8.95
C ILE A 101 -9.63 -0.93 9.03
N GLN A 102 -10.23 -1.35 7.91
CA GLN A 102 -11.05 -2.56 7.87
C GLN A 102 -10.26 -3.81 8.22
N LYS A 103 -9.00 -3.92 7.78
CA LYS A 103 -8.13 -5.04 8.18
C LYS A 103 -7.88 -5.04 9.68
N LEU A 104 -7.47 -3.91 10.26
CA LEU A 104 -7.23 -3.80 11.70
C LEU A 104 -8.49 -4.07 12.52
N GLN A 105 -9.66 -3.63 12.05
CA GLN A 105 -10.93 -3.93 12.72
C GLN A 105 -11.25 -5.43 12.69
N ARG A 106 -11.00 -6.13 11.59
CA ARG A 106 -11.16 -7.60 11.52
C ARG A 106 -10.17 -8.30 12.44
N ASP A 107 -8.89 -7.91 12.39
CA ASP A 107 -7.84 -8.51 13.21
C ASP A 107 -8.14 -8.32 14.72
N ASN A 108 -8.65 -7.15 15.11
CA ASN A 108 -9.07 -6.90 16.49
C ASN A 108 -10.27 -7.76 16.88
N ARG A 109 -11.32 -7.85 16.03
CA ARG A 109 -12.48 -8.71 16.33
C ARG A 109 -12.11 -10.17 16.51
N ILE A 110 -11.20 -10.69 15.68
CA ILE A 110 -10.69 -12.06 15.82
C ILE A 110 -10.00 -12.22 17.16
N LYS A 111 -9.11 -11.29 17.54
CA LYS A 111 -8.42 -11.34 18.84
C LYS A 111 -9.37 -11.26 20.02
N ASP A 112 -10.36 -10.37 19.97
CA ASP A 112 -11.36 -10.22 21.02
C ASP A 112 -12.16 -11.53 21.19
N THR A 113 -12.49 -12.18 20.07
CA THR A 113 -13.13 -13.49 20.06
C THR A 113 -12.21 -14.58 20.64
N GLU A 114 -10.94 -14.64 20.24
CA GLU A 114 -9.95 -15.60 20.77
C GLU A 114 -9.79 -15.44 22.29
N ILE A 115 -9.69 -14.20 22.79
CA ILE A 115 -9.59 -13.90 24.22
C ILE A 115 -10.82 -14.45 24.96
N LEU A 116 -12.02 -14.19 24.42
CA LEU A 116 -13.25 -14.62 25.06
C LEU A 116 -13.40 -16.16 25.04
N MET A 117 -12.98 -16.81 23.96
CA MET A 117 -12.90 -18.29 23.90
C MET A 117 -11.96 -18.83 24.97
N HIS A 118 -10.78 -18.23 25.13
CA HIS A 118 -9.82 -18.63 26.18
C HIS A 118 -10.40 -18.45 27.58
N GLN A 119 -11.10 -17.34 27.84
CA GLN A 119 -11.78 -17.10 29.12
C GLN A 119 -12.86 -18.15 29.41
N CYS A 120 -13.62 -18.55 28.38
CA CYS A 120 -14.63 -19.60 28.53
C CYS A 120 -13.98 -20.97 28.82
N MET A 121 -12.93 -21.33 28.10
CA MET A 121 -12.21 -22.59 28.31
C MET A 121 -11.54 -22.67 29.69
N ALA A 122 -11.03 -21.54 30.19
CA ALA A 122 -10.44 -21.46 31.53
C ALA A 122 -11.49 -21.41 32.66
N GLY A 123 -12.78 -21.42 32.34
CA GLY A 123 -13.88 -21.39 33.31
C GLY A 123 -14.14 -20.02 33.93
N PHE A 124 -13.48 -18.96 33.45
CA PHE A 124 -13.70 -17.59 33.94
C PHE A 124 -15.00 -16.97 33.44
N THR A 125 -15.59 -17.50 32.36
CA THR A 125 -16.84 -17.01 31.79
C THR A 125 -17.69 -18.18 31.30
N SER A 126 -18.96 -18.22 31.69
CA SER A 126 -19.90 -19.21 31.15
C SER A 126 -20.35 -18.81 29.75
N LEU A 127 -20.42 -19.77 28.82
CA LEU A 127 -20.94 -19.54 27.46
C LEU A 127 -22.37 -18.99 27.45
N GLN A 128 -23.16 -19.29 28.48
CA GLN A 128 -24.52 -18.78 28.64
C GLN A 128 -24.55 -17.25 28.84
N ASN A 129 -23.44 -16.66 29.29
CA ASN A 129 -23.31 -15.24 29.54
C ASN A 129 -22.67 -14.47 28.38
N VAL A 130 -22.38 -15.16 27.26
CA VAL A 130 -21.80 -14.56 26.05
C VAL A 130 -22.93 -14.18 25.09
N SER A 131 -22.83 -13.01 24.45
CA SER A 131 -23.84 -12.60 23.48
C SER A 131 -23.87 -13.53 22.26
N LEU A 132 -25.05 -13.72 21.68
CA LEU A 132 -25.25 -14.58 20.51
C LEU A 132 -24.32 -14.19 19.33
N SER A 133 -24.08 -12.89 19.13
CA SER A 133 -23.16 -12.41 18.09
C SER A 133 -21.73 -12.94 18.28
N HIS A 134 -21.21 -12.89 19.51
CA HIS A 134 -19.89 -13.40 19.81
C HIS A 134 -19.86 -14.94 19.75
N LEU A 135 -20.93 -15.63 20.16
CA LEU A 135 -21.01 -17.09 20.03
C LEU A 135 -20.96 -17.55 18.56
N ILE A 136 -21.63 -16.83 17.66
CA ILE A 136 -21.57 -17.10 16.21
C ILE A 136 -20.14 -16.87 15.68
N GLU A 137 -19.51 -15.76 16.07
CA GLU A 137 -18.13 -15.44 15.67
C GLU A 137 -17.13 -16.49 16.19
N MET A 138 -17.31 -16.97 17.43
CA MET A 138 -16.53 -18.06 18.00
C MET A 138 -16.68 -19.35 17.20
N GLY A 139 -17.91 -19.74 16.85
CA GLY A 139 -18.17 -20.93 16.03
C GLY A 139 -17.48 -20.86 14.68
N CYS A 140 -17.65 -19.74 13.97
CA CYS A 140 -16.97 -19.50 12.69
C CYS A 140 -15.45 -19.56 12.81
N LEU A 141 -14.89 -18.99 13.88
CA LEU A 141 -13.46 -18.99 14.12
C LEU A 141 -12.95 -20.40 14.47
N ALA A 142 -13.66 -21.14 15.30
CA ALA A 142 -13.34 -22.53 15.62
C ALA A 142 -13.30 -23.39 14.36
N ASP A 143 -14.33 -23.29 13.52
CA ASP A 143 -14.41 -23.99 12.23
C ASP A 143 -13.24 -23.63 11.31
N GLN A 144 -12.86 -22.36 11.27
CA GLN A 144 -11.70 -21.92 10.50
C GLN A 144 -10.41 -22.54 11.03
N LYS A 145 -10.16 -22.49 12.35
CA LYS A 145 -8.97 -23.09 12.95
C LYS A 145 -8.93 -24.60 12.75
N MET A 146 -10.06 -25.30 12.86
CA MET A 146 -10.14 -26.74 12.58
C MET A 146 -9.76 -27.06 11.13
N ARG A 147 -10.21 -26.25 10.16
CA ARG A 147 -9.80 -26.37 8.75
C ARG A 147 -8.31 -26.10 8.56
N ASP A 148 -7.78 -25.04 9.16
CA ASP A 148 -6.36 -24.68 9.06
C ASP A 148 -5.47 -25.80 9.63
N ILE A 149 -5.87 -26.38 10.77
CA ILE A 149 -5.21 -27.55 11.37
C ILE A 149 -5.27 -28.74 10.41
N ALA A 150 -6.43 -29.05 9.83
CA ALA A 150 -6.57 -30.16 8.89
C ALA A 150 -5.70 -29.99 7.63
N ILE A 151 -5.60 -28.78 7.10
CA ILE A 151 -4.71 -28.45 5.98
C ILE A 151 -3.25 -28.66 6.41
N ARG A 152 -2.86 -28.11 7.57
CA ARG A 152 -1.49 -28.21 8.06
C ARG A 152 -1.07 -29.66 8.35
N MET A 153 -1.99 -30.47 8.87
CA MET A 153 -1.76 -31.90 9.08
C MET A 153 -1.46 -32.62 7.75
N LYS A 154 -2.20 -32.31 6.68
CA LYS A 154 -1.94 -32.88 5.34
C LYS A 154 -0.58 -32.45 4.81
N GLU A 155 -0.22 -31.17 4.90
CA GLU A 155 1.08 -30.66 4.46
C GLU A 155 2.25 -31.35 5.18
N LEU A 156 2.12 -31.57 6.50
CA LEU A 156 3.13 -32.26 7.28
C LEU A 156 3.25 -33.74 6.90
N GLN A 157 2.14 -34.40 6.57
CA GLN A 157 2.15 -35.78 6.08
C GLN A 157 2.85 -35.89 4.72
N THR A 158 2.55 -35.01 3.75
CA THR A 158 3.24 -35.00 2.45
C THR A 158 4.72 -34.67 2.59
N ASN A 159 5.08 -33.68 3.41
CA ASN A 159 6.49 -33.34 3.62
C ASN A 159 7.27 -34.46 4.34
N GLY A 160 6.62 -35.17 5.28
CA GLY A 160 7.19 -36.35 5.93
C GLY A 160 7.37 -37.53 4.97
N MET A 161 6.41 -37.77 4.06
CA MET A 161 6.54 -38.77 3.01
C MET A 161 7.67 -38.44 2.03
N VAL A 162 7.84 -37.18 1.65
CA VAL A 162 8.96 -36.72 0.81
C VAL A 162 10.31 -36.97 1.50
N HIS A 163 10.42 -36.76 2.81
CA HIS A 163 11.64 -37.03 3.58
C HIS A 163 11.99 -38.53 3.63
N LEU A 164 11.01 -39.40 3.86
CA LEU A 164 11.20 -40.86 3.88
C LEU A 164 11.57 -41.42 2.50
N GLN A 165 11.09 -40.79 1.42
CA GLN A 165 11.39 -41.20 0.04
C GLN A 165 12.81 -40.78 -0.41
N ILE A 166 13.32 -39.65 0.11
CA ILE A 166 14.71 -39.22 -0.08
C ILE A 166 15.67 -40.13 0.71
N GLU A 167 15.34 -40.47 1.96
CA GLU A 167 16.14 -41.41 2.76
C GLU A 167 16.13 -42.84 2.16
N GLY A 168 14.98 -43.32 1.69
CA GLY A 168 14.86 -44.61 1.01
C GLY A 168 15.69 -44.71 -0.28
N ASN A 169 15.70 -43.66 -1.11
CA ASN A 169 16.56 -43.61 -2.30
C ASN A 169 18.06 -43.49 -1.97
N SER A 170 18.42 -42.87 -0.85
CA SER A 170 19.82 -42.79 -0.40
C SER A 170 20.36 -44.13 0.11
N LEU A 171 19.51 -44.95 0.75
CA LEU A 171 19.86 -46.29 1.23
C LEU A 171 19.92 -47.32 0.09
N LEU A 172 19.05 -47.21 -0.92
CA LEU A 172 19.11 -48.04 -2.14
C LEU A 172 20.38 -47.79 -2.96
N ASN A 173 20.87 -46.55 -3.01
CA ASN A 173 22.12 -46.21 -3.70
C ASN A 173 23.39 -46.68 -2.97
N PHE A 174 23.31 -47.00 -1.67
CA PHE A 174 24.43 -47.56 -0.91
C PHE A 174 24.56 -49.10 -1.05
N SER A 175 23.54 -49.79 -1.56
CA SER A 175 23.55 -51.27 -1.69
C SER A 175 23.95 -51.78 -3.09
N ILE A 176 24.30 -50.89 -4.03
CA ILE A 176 24.72 -51.26 -5.41
C ILE A 176 26.24 -51.06 -5.62
N GLY A 177 26.99 -50.79 -4.55
CA GLY A 177 28.45 -50.67 -4.60
C GLY A 177 29.14 -51.80 -3.86
N GLU A 178 29.27 -52.97 -4.48
CA GLU A 178 30.35 -53.91 -4.15
C GLU A 178 31.18 -54.21 -5.41
N PRO A 179 32.50 -54.42 -5.23
CA PRO A 179 33.54 -54.27 -6.26
C PRO A 179 33.56 -55.36 -7.34
#